data_AF-A0A2X1PTA3-F1
#
_entry.id   AF-A0A2X1PTA3-F1
#
_cell.length_a   1.000
_cell.length_b   1.000
_cell.length_c   1.000
_cell.angle_alpha   90.00
_cell.angle_beta   90.00
_cell.angle_gamma   90.00
#
_symmetry.space_group_name_H-M   'P 1'
#
loop_
_entity.id
_entity.type
_entity.pdbx_description
1 polymer ?
#
loop_
_entity_poly.entity_id
_entity_poly.type
_entity_poly.pdbx_seq_one_letter_code
_entity_poly.pdbx_strand_id
1 'polypeptide(L)' 'MKVRASVKKLCRNCKIVKRDGVIRVICSAEPKHKQRQGLIFSHIFLAKLG' A
#
# COMPACT_ATOMS: atom_id res chain seq x y z
N MET A 1 9.87 -1.93 0.04
CA MET A 1 8.49 -1.83 0.58
C MET A 1 8.11 -0.35 0.56
N LYS A 2 7.09 0.06 -0.20
CA LYS A 2 6.66 1.46 -0.33
C LYS A 2 5.36 1.70 0.45
N VAL A 3 5.34 2.68 1.34
CA VAL A 3 4.11 3.05 2.07
C VAL A 3 3.24 3.91 1.16
N ARG A 4 1.94 3.59 1.05
CA ARG A 4 0.95 4.34 0.28
C ARG A 4 -0.39 4.33 1.01
N ALA A 5 -1.20 5.38 0.85
CA ALA A 5 -2.54 5.41 1.47
C ALA A 5 -3.49 4.38 0.85
N SER A 6 -3.36 4.14 -0.46
CA SER A 6 -4.05 3.09 -1.18
C SER A 6 -3.04 2.09 -1.74
N VAL A 7 -3.33 0.81 -1.58
CA VAL A 7 -2.50 -0.29 -2.08
C VAL A 7 -3.19 -0.97 -3.26
N LYS A 8 -2.44 -1.25 -4.33
CA LYS A 8 -2.94 -1.92 -5.54
C LYS A 8 -1.97 -3.01 -6.00
N LYS A 9 -2.50 -4.08 -6.62
CA LYS A 9 -1.67 -5.11 -7.27
C LYS A 9 -1.08 -4.53 -8.56
N LEU A 10 0.21 -4.80 -8.80
CA LEU A 10 0.93 -4.34 -9.99
C LEU A 10 1.20 -5.47 -10.99
N CYS A 11 1.22 -6.72 -10.53
CA CYS A 11 1.40 -7.90 -11.37
C CYS A 11 0.54 -9.07 -10.87
N ARG A 12 0.49 -10.15 -11.67
CA ARG A 12 -0.27 -11.38 -11.36
C ARG A 12 0.20 -12.07 -10.08
N ASN A 13 1.48 -11.92 -9.74
CA ASN A 13 2.09 -12.52 -8.56
C ASN A 13 1.90 -11.66 -7.28
N CYS A 14 1.33 -10.46 -7.39
CA CYS A 14 1.06 -9.62 -6.23
C CYS A 14 -0.12 -10.17 -5.42
N LYS A 15 0.10 -10.40 -4.13
CA LYS A 15 -0.94 -10.81 -3.18
C LYS A 15 -1.17 -9.71 -2.16
N ILE A 16 -2.44 -9.45 -1.85
CA ILE A 16 -2.84 -8.56 -0.77
C ILE A 16 -2.97 -9.43 0.47
N VAL A 17 -2.31 -9.04 1.56
CA VAL A 17 -2.30 -9.73 2.84
C VAL A 17 -2.56 -8.73 3.96
N LYS A 18 -3.41 -9.11 4.91
CA LYS A 18 -3.64 -8.35 6.15
C LYS A 18 -2.93 -9.08 7.29
N ARG A 19 -1.97 -8.42 7.92
CA ARG A 19 -1.23 -8.93 9.09
C ARG A 19 -1.10 -7.80 10.11
N ASP A 20 -1.30 -8.10 11.39
CA ASP A 20 -1.20 -7.12 12.48
C ASP A 20 -2.13 -5.90 12.25
N GLY A 21 -3.31 -6.15 11.67
CA GLY A 21 -4.26 -5.09 11.28
C GLY A 21 -3.86 -4.25 10.06
N VAL A 22 -2.66 -4.43 9.50
CA VAL A 22 -2.13 -3.64 8.38
C VAL A 22 -2.27 -4.38 7.05
N ILE A 23 -2.81 -3.71 6.04
CA ILE A 23 -2.87 -4.23 4.67
C ILE A 23 -1.53 -4.02 3.97
N ARG A 24 -0.98 -5.08 3.38
CA ARG A 24 0.29 -5.08 2.66
C ARG A 24 0.12 -5.78 1.31
N VAL A 25 0.86 -5.34 0.31
CA VAL A 25 1.06 -6.07 -0.96
C VAL A 25 2.42 -6.75 -0.89
N ILE A 26 2.42 -8.06 -1.08
CA ILE A 26 3.63 -8.86 -1.22
C ILE A 26 3.75 -9.35 -2.66
N CYS A 27 4.98 -9.47 -3.14
CA CYS A 27 5.30 -10.06 -4.43
C CYS A 27 6.58 -10.87 -4.26
N SER A 28 6.56 -12.13 -4.72
CA SER A 28 7.72 -13.03 -4.66
C SER A 28 8.68 -12.82 -5.83
N ALA A 29 8.15 -12.41 -6.99
CA ALA A 29 8.93 -12.23 -8.22
C ALA A 29 9.63 -10.86 -8.30
N GLU A 30 8.99 -9.79 -7.81
CA GLU A 30 9.51 -8.42 -7.94
C GLU A 30 9.39 -7.65 -6.62
N PRO A 31 10.50 -7.39 -5.89
CA PRO A 31 10.48 -6.69 -4.61
C PRO A 31 10.02 -5.23 -4.70
N LYS A 32 10.13 -4.56 -5.86
CA LYS A 32 9.65 -3.18 -6.07
C LYS A 32 8.12 -3.06 -5.93
N HIS A 33 7.38 -4.15 -6.12
CA HIS A 33 5.92 -4.16 -5.99
C HIS A 33 5.41 -4.19 -4.54
N LYS A 34 6.29 -4.43 -3.55
CA LYS A 34 5.91 -4.53 -2.14
C LYS A 34 5.38 -3.19 -1.63
N GLN A 35 4.14 -3.16 -1.15
CA GLN A 35 3.48 -1.95 -0.63
C GLN A 35 2.90 -2.15 0.78
N ARG A 36 2.81 -1.08 1.57
CA ARG A 36 2.15 -1.07 2.88
C ARG A 36 1.11 0.05 2.91
N GLN A 37 -0.10 -0.25 3.39
CA GLN A 37 -1.10 0.77 3.59
C GLN A 37 -0.73 1.64 4.78
N GLY A 38 -0.66 2.95 4.57
CA GLY A 38 -0.36 3.93 5.60
C GLY A 38 -0.52 5.35 5.08
N LEU A 39 -0.67 6.31 5.99
CA LEU A 39 -0.72 7.72 5.63
C LEU A 39 0.67 8.17 5.18
N ILE A 40 0.84 8.30 3.87
CA ILE A 40 1.92 9.13 3.33
C ILE A 40 1.43 10.57 3.44
N PHE A 41 2.21 11.43 4.10
CA PHE A 41 1.92 12.84 4.35
C PHE A 41 1.72 13.71 3.09
N SER A 42 1.62 13.13 1.90
CA SER A 42 1.56 13.83 0.62
C SER A 42 0.14 13.81 0.01
N HIS A 43 -0.81 14.59 0.53
CA HIS A 43 -2.10 14.93 -0.12
C HIS A 43 -3.26 13.92 -0.14
N ILE A 44 -3.76 13.43 1.01
CA ILE A 44 -5.10 12.78 1.02
C ILE A 44 -6.10 13.40 2.02
N PHE A 45 -5.70 14.40 2.82
CA PHE A 45 -6.60 14.96 3.84
C PHE A 45 -6.52 16.48 4.06
N LEU A 46 -6.13 17.27 3.05
CA LEU A 46 -6.42 18.72 3.06
C LEU A 46 -7.79 19.06 2.44
N ALA A 47 -8.70 18.09 2.35
CA ALA A 47 -10.04 18.29 1.75
C ALA A 47 -11.18 17.77 2.65
N LYS A 48 -11.00 17.79 3.98
CA LYS A 48 -12.08 17.51 4.95
C LYS A 48 -12.10 18.44 6.17
N LEU A 49 -11.35 19.53 6.11
CA LEU A 49 -11.48 20.66 7.03
C LEU A 49 -11.82 21.88 6.16
N GLY A 50 -13.11 22.21 6.09
CA GLY A 50 -13.70 23.24 5.24
C GLY A 50 -15.00 22.76 4.64
#